data_AF-A0A1G8ECS1-F1
#
_entry.id   AF-A0A1G8ECS1-F1
#
_cell.length_a   1.000
_cell.length_b   1.000
_cell.length_c   1.000
_cell.angle_alpha   90.00
_cell.angle_beta   90.00
_cell.angle_gamma   90.00
#
_symmetry.space_group_name_H-M   'P 1'
#
loop_
_entity.id
_entity.type
_entity.pdbx_description
1 polymer ?
#
loop_
_entity_poly.entity_id
_entity_poly.type
_entity_poly.pdbx_seq_one_letter_code
_entity_poly.pdbx_strand_id
1 'polypeptide(L)'
;MITVNKKLRLHLLLQNGLFVVLLLILVGMLGYLAIEFRTQWDISQNGHNSLSEASRDVLQKLDGPVSVTVYATTQDAQLGDIRKIISEFVAVYQRIKPDLVLNFIDPVEQPNLAQEADVRMNGEMVMTFNDRAEHLTTINEQTFTNALMRLVRSDQKQLMMLSGHGERKLDGIANRDMGEFGRKLTEAGFKGEALNLASTQEIPSNTSVLIIASPQTDLLAGEVDKLLDYIEHGGNLLWLVDQESLYGLLPLAEKLGLTFTPGVVVDPQAKRLRSPVTFALGTIYGQHAITENFDFITVFPFVRQIIFNENEEWHGVSLVEVAPQGWVEVSKLNDEATFDEANDMAGPVSVAVALDRTIDDREQRIVVVGNGHFLANTYLGNGGNIDFGINLINWLAGDEDLITIQPRATIDSQLILSESALTAIVIGFLIALPLLFLMSGLIIWWRRRRR
;
A
#
# COMPACT_ATOMS: atom_id res chain seq x y z
N MET A 1 50.84 -51.81 -36.75
CA MET A 1 50.40 -50.55 -37.39
C MET A 1 49.03 -50.78 -38.01
N ILE A 2 47.96 -50.27 -37.41
CA ILE A 2 46.60 -50.44 -37.93
C ILE A 2 46.42 -49.43 -39.06
N THR A 3 46.41 -49.90 -40.30
CA THR A 3 46.17 -49.07 -41.48
C THR A 3 44.70 -48.69 -41.53
N VAL A 4 44.39 -47.49 -41.03
CA VAL A 4 43.03 -46.94 -41.06
C VAL A 4 42.56 -46.83 -42.51
N ASN A 5 41.54 -47.61 -42.85
CA ASN A 5 40.92 -47.66 -44.18
C ASN A 5 40.42 -46.24 -44.57
N LYS A 6 40.78 -45.74 -45.76
CA LYS A 6 40.39 -44.40 -46.24
C LYS A 6 38.87 -44.17 -46.17
N LYS A 7 38.06 -45.21 -46.41
CA LYS A 7 36.59 -45.14 -46.28
C LYS A 7 36.14 -44.89 -44.83
N LEU A 8 36.79 -45.51 -43.85
CA LEU A 8 36.49 -45.34 -42.43
C LEU A 8 36.86 -43.93 -41.94
N ARG A 9 37.99 -43.38 -42.43
CA ARG A 9 38.42 -42.00 -42.16
C ARG A 9 37.45 -40.97 -42.72
N LEU A 10 36.96 -41.18 -43.95
CA LEU A 10 35.97 -40.32 -44.58
C LEU A 10 34.62 -40.37 -43.85
N HIS A 11 34.20 -41.55 -43.39
CA HIS A 11 32.96 -41.73 -42.62
C HIS A 11 33.02 -41.02 -41.26
N LEU A 12 34.14 -41.13 -40.55
CA LEU A 12 34.37 -40.41 -39.29
C LEU A 12 34.44 -38.89 -39.48
N LEU A 13 35.05 -38.41 -40.57
CA LEU A 13 35.07 -36.98 -40.90
C LEU A 13 33.68 -36.45 -41.23
N LEU A 14 32.85 -37.21 -41.95
CA LEU A 14 31.47 -36.85 -42.26
C LEU A 14 30.60 -36.85 -41.00
N GLN A 15 30.73 -37.85 -40.12
CA GLN A 15 30.02 -37.89 -38.83
C GLN A 15 30.43 -36.73 -37.92
N ASN A 16 31.73 -36.47 -37.78
CA ASN A 16 32.22 -35.34 -36.98
C ASN A 16 31.81 -34.00 -37.59
N GLY A 17 31.84 -33.86 -38.92
CA GLY A 17 31.38 -32.66 -39.61
C GLY A 17 29.88 -32.41 -39.43
N LEU A 18 29.05 -33.45 -39.57
CA LEU A 18 27.61 -33.36 -39.30
C LEU A 18 27.33 -33.01 -37.84
N PHE A 19 28.06 -33.61 -36.89
CA PHE A 19 27.95 -33.29 -35.47
C PHE A 19 28.28 -31.82 -35.20
N VAL A 20 29.38 -31.30 -35.77
CA VAL A 20 29.76 -29.88 -35.61
C VAL A 20 28.71 -28.95 -36.20
N VAL A 21 28.15 -29.26 -37.38
CA VAL A 21 27.08 -28.47 -37.99
C VAL A 21 25.83 -28.47 -37.12
N LEU A 22 25.39 -29.64 -36.64
CA LEU A 22 24.24 -29.75 -35.74
C LEU A 22 24.47 -29.01 -34.41
N LEU A 23 25.70 -29.06 -33.87
CA LEU A 23 26.08 -28.32 -32.67
C LEU A 23 26.00 -26.80 -32.91
N LEU A 24 26.50 -26.31 -34.04
CA LEU A 24 26.42 -24.88 -34.39
C LEU A 24 24.97 -24.43 -34.58
N ILE A 25 24.13 -25.26 -35.21
CA ILE A 25 22.69 -24.99 -35.34
C ILE A 25 22.04 -24.94 -33.95
N LEU A 26 22.34 -25.90 -33.07
CA LEU A 26 21.82 -25.93 -31.71
C LEU A 26 22.24 -24.69 -30.91
N VAL A 27 23.52 -24.30 -30.98
CA VAL A 27 24.02 -23.09 -30.30
C VAL A 27 23.35 -21.84 -30.85
N GLY A 28 23.18 -21.74 -32.18
CA GLY A 28 22.46 -20.64 -32.81
C GLY A 28 20.98 -20.58 -32.40
N MET A 29 20.30 -21.72 -32.37
CA MET A 29 18.91 -21.84 -31.93
C MET A 29 18.75 -21.51 -30.46
N LEU A 30 19.64 -21.99 -29.59
CA LEU A 30 19.64 -21.65 -28.16
C LEU A 30 19.92 -20.16 -27.95
N GLY A 31 20.84 -19.57 -28.72
CA GLY A 31 21.09 -18.13 -28.68
C GLY A 31 19.87 -17.31 -29.12
N TYR A 32 19.19 -17.75 -30.19
CA TYR A 32 17.95 -17.11 -30.66
C TYR A 32 16.83 -17.21 -29.62
N LEU A 33 16.58 -18.41 -29.09
CA LEU A 33 15.57 -18.62 -28.03
C LEU A 33 15.89 -17.84 -26.76
N ALA A 34 17.16 -17.68 -26.39
CA ALA A 34 17.57 -16.89 -25.24
C ALA A 34 17.36 -15.39 -25.41
N ILE A 35 17.36 -14.89 -26.66
CA ILE A 35 17.07 -13.49 -26.97
C ILE A 35 15.56 -13.25 -26.99
N GLU A 36 14.81 -14.15 -27.61
CA GLU A 36 13.35 -14.03 -27.77
C GLU A 36 12.59 -14.30 -26.46
N PHE A 37 12.98 -15.34 -25.72
CA PHE A 37 12.30 -15.78 -24.50
C PHE A 37 13.15 -15.46 -23.26
N ARG A 38 13.12 -14.20 -22.81
CA ARG A 38 13.70 -13.80 -21.53
C ARG A 38 12.74 -14.11 -20.38
N THR A 39 12.82 -15.32 -19.84
CA THR A 39 12.15 -15.65 -18.57
C THR A 39 13.06 -15.31 -17.40
N GLN A 40 12.51 -14.64 -16.39
CA GLN A 40 13.20 -14.34 -15.13
C GLN A 40 12.32 -14.80 -13.99
N TRP A 41 12.95 -15.34 -12.94
CA TRP A 41 12.27 -15.74 -11.72
C TRP A 41 12.81 -14.90 -10.57
N ASP A 42 11.89 -14.32 -9.79
CA ASP A 42 12.26 -13.65 -8.56
C ASP A 42 12.42 -14.70 -7.46
N ILE A 43 13.64 -14.84 -6.96
CA ILE A 43 14.01 -15.80 -5.90
C ILE A 43 14.07 -15.07 -4.54
N SER A 44 13.80 -13.76 -4.52
CA SER A 44 13.83 -12.99 -3.26
C SER A 44 12.69 -13.39 -2.33
N GLN A 45 12.94 -13.32 -1.02
CA GLN A 45 12.01 -13.79 -0.01
C GLN A 45 10.66 -13.05 -0.04
N ASN A 46 10.67 -11.76 -0.38
CA ASN A 46 9.48 -10.89 -0.46
C ASN A 46 9.09 -10.49 -1.89
N GLY A 47 9.68 -11.10 -2.91
CA GLY A 47 9.41 -10.74 -4.29
C GLY A 47 9.79 -9.30 -4.66
N HIS A 48 10.87 -8.74 -4.09
CA HIS A 48 11.24 -7.32 -4.26
C HIS A 48 11.72 -6.97 -5.68
N ASN A 49 12.03 -7.95 -6.53
CA ASN A 49 12.40 -7.75 -7.93
C ASN A 49 11.22 -7.96 -8.88
N SER A 50 10.01 -8.09 -8.33
CA SER A 50 8.76 -8.29 -9.06
C SER A 50 7.74 -7.26 -8.61
N LEU A 51 6.95 -6.75 -9.56
CA LEU A 51 5.85 -5.85 -9.22
C LEU A 51 4.72 -6.62 -8.52
N SER A 52 4.06 -5.94 -7.58
CA SER A 52 2.79 -6.38 -7.01
C SER A 52 1.71 -6.54 -8.09
N GLU A 53 0.72 -7.40 -7.85
CA GLU A 53 -0.37 -7.62 -8.82
C GLU A 53 -1.09 -6.32 -9.15
N ALA A 54 -1.35 -5.47 -8.15
CA ALA A 54 -1.93 -4.14 -8.35
C ALA A 54 -1.13 -3.26 -9.32
N SER A 55 0.20 -3.19 -9.19
CA SER A 55 1.06 -2.46 -10.13
C SER A 55 0.98 -3.02 -11.55
N ARG A 56 0.80 -4.35 -11.71
CA ARG A 56 0.61 -4.97 -13.04
C ARG A 56 -0.73 -4.57 -13.65
N ASP A 57 -1.80 -4.57 -12.86
CA ASP A 57 -3.14 -4.23 -13.33
C ASP A 57 -3.21 -2.76 -13.78
N VAL A 58 -2.52 -1.87 -13.07
CA VAL A 58 -2.36 -0.46 -13.48
C VAL A 58 -1.65 -0.34 -14.82
N LEU A 59 -0.55 -1.07 -15.00
CA LEU A 59 0.21 -1.06 -16.25
C LEU A 59 -0.60 -1.61 -17.44
N GLN A 60 -1.46 -2.60 -17.21
CA GLN A 60 -2.35 -3.15 -18.24
C GLN A 60 -3.46 -2.17 -18.66
N LYS A 61 -3.90 -1.29 -17.76
CA LYS A 61 -4.91 -0.23 -18.03
C LYS A 61 -4.33 0.98 -18.80
N LEU A 62 -3.01 1.08 -18.95
CA LEU A 62 -2.34 2.16 -19.69
C LEU A 62 -2.30 1.88 -21.19
N ASP A 63 -3.34 2.31 -21.91
CA ASP A 63 -3.45 2.19 -23.37
C ASP A 63 -2.62 3.28 -24.09
N GLY A 64 -1.30 3.09 -24.14
CA GLY A 64 -0.38 3.96 -24.89
C GLY A 64 0.99 4.14 -24.23
N PRO A 65 1.93 4.80 -24.93
CA PRO A 65 3.29 4.99 -24.44
C PRO A 65 3.32 5.92 -23.23
N VAL A 66 4.08 5.54 -22.21
CA VAL A 66 4.34 6.36 -21.02
C VAL A 66 5.78 6.83 -21.08
N SER A 67 6.02 8.14 -20.97
CA SER A 67 7.38 8.67 -20.92
C SER A 67 7.74 9.04 -19.49
N VAL A 68 8.86 8.51 -19.00
CA VAL A 68 9.45 8.85 -17.70
C VAL A 68 10.73 9.62 -17.97
N THR A 69 10.73 10.91 -17.67
CA THR A 69 11.89 11.79 -17.82
C THR A 69 12.48 12.07 -16.45
N VAL A 70 13.73 11.66 -16.25
CA VAL A 70 14.44 11.81 -14.99
C VAL A 70 15.41 12.97 -15.10
N TYR A 71 15.24 13.96 -14.23
CA TYR A 71 16.12 15.12 -14.15
C TYR A 71 17.19 14.87 -13.09
N ALA A 72 18.32 14.30 -13.51
CA ALA A 72 19.38 13.89 -12.61
C ALA A 72 20.78 14.11 -13.18
N THR A 73 21.67 14.63 -12.35
CA THR A 73 23.11 14.70 -12.65
C THR A 73 23.72 13.30 -12.78
N THR A 74 24.82 13.19 -13.53
CA THR A 74 25.54 11.90 -13.71
C THR A 74 26.22 11.39 -12.43
N GLN A 75 26.57 12.29 -11.50
CA GLN A 75 27.06 11.94 -10.17
C GLN A 75 26.31 12.77 -9.14
N ASP A 76 25.58 12.11 -8.26
CA ASP A 76 24.99 12.73 -7.09
C ASP A 76 25.93 12.57 -5.89
N ALA A 77 26.07 13.62 -5.08
CA ALA A 77 27.00 13.66 -3.95
C ALA A 77 26.63 12.69 -2.80
N GLN A 78 25.37 12.25 -2.72
CA GLN A 78 24.86 11.37 -1.67
C GLN A 78 24.50 9.97 -2.18
N LEU A 79 23.92 9.87 -3.38
CA LEU A 79 23.35 8.63 -3.91
C LEU A 79 24.25 7.91 -4.93
N GLY A 80 25.36 8.52 -5.33
CA GLY A 80 26.24 7.95 -6.36
C GLY A 80 25.62 8.06 -7.75
N ASP A 81 25.55 6.93 -8.47
CA ASP A 81 24.94 6.89 -9.82
C ASP A 81 23.41 6.70 -9.71
N ILE A 82 22.71 7.79 -9.44
CA ILE A 82 21.25 7.82 -9.34
C ILE A 82 20.57 7.37 -10.64
N ARG A 83 21.21 7.61 -11.80
CA ARG A 83 20.67 7.19 -13.10
C ARG A 83 20.62 5.67 -13.20
N LYS A 84 21.65 4.99 -12.69
CA LYS A 84 21.66 3.52 -12.61
C LYS A 84 20.55 2.99 -11.71
N ILE A 85 20.38 3.57 -10.51
CA ILE A 85 19.34 3.15 -9.55
C ILE A 85 17.95 3.27 -10.19
N ILE A 86 17.65 4.41 -10.81
CA ILE A 86 16.35 4.64 -11.46
C ILE A 86 16.18 3.74 -12.68
N SER A 87 17.23 3.52 -13.47
CA SER A 87 17.18 2.59 -14.61
C SER A 87 16.85 1.17 -14.17
N GLU A 88 17.47 0.68 -13.09
CA GLU A 88 17.19 -0.65 -12.55
C GLU A 88 15.75 -0.77 -12.01
N PHE A 89 15.26 0.28 -11.34
CA PHE A 89 13.89 0.36 -10.85
C PHE A 89 12.86 0.35 -11.99
N VAL A 90 13.00 1.25 -12.96
CA VAL A 90 12.08 1.39 -14.10
C VAL A 90 12.15 0.17 -15.03
N ALA A 91 13.29 -0.51 -15.11
CA ALA A 91 13.43 -1.74 -15.89
C ALA A 91 12.45 -2.84 -15.45
N VAL A 92 12.01 -2.88 -14.18
CA VAL A 92 10.98 -3.83 -13.73
C VAL A 92 9.62 -3.52 -14.37
N TYR A 93 9.28 -2.24 -14.52
CA TYR A 93 8.05 -1.78 -15.19
C TYR A 93 8.10 -2.00 -16.71
N GLN A 94 9.25 -1.71 -17.34
CA GLN A 94 9.45 -1.91 -18.78
C GLN A 94 9.30 -3.37 -19.23
N ARG A 95 9.50 -4.34 -18.32
CA ARG A 95 9.26 -5.77 -18.60
C ARG A 95 7.78 -6.06 -18.88
N ILE A 96 6.88 -5.36 -18.20
CA ILE A 96 5.43 -5.55 -18.33
C ILE A 96 4.86 -4.60 -19.39
N LYS A 97 5.40 -3.38 -19.45
CA LYS A 97 5.00 -2.32 -20.37
C LYS A 97 6.19 -1.88 -21.25
N PRO A 98 6.48 -2.58 -22.37
CA PRO A 98 7.64 -2.29 -23.22
C PRO A 98 7.63 -0.90 -23.88
N ASP A 99 6.46 -0.27 -23.98
CA ASP A 99 6.25 1.08 -24.48
C ASP A 99 6.45 2.18 -23.41
N LEU A 100 6.94 1.82 -22.22
CA LEU A 100 7.43 2.77 -21.22
C LEU A 100 8.85 3.24 -21.57
N VAL A 101 8.97 4.51 -21.95
CA VAL A 101 10.24 5.12 -22.36
C VAL A 101 10.89 5.83 -21.17
N LEU A 102 12.15 5.52 -20.89
CA LEU A 102 12.95 6.19 -19.85
C LEU A 102 13.97 7.13 -20.49
N ASN A 103 13.91 8.40 -20.13
CA ASN A 103 14.83 9.45 -20.60
C ASN A 103 15.55 10.08 -19.41
N PHE A 104 16.81 10.48 -19.61
CA PHE A 104 17.60 11.21 -18.62
C PHE A 104 17.97 12.59 -19.16
N ILE A 105 17.69 13.62 -18.36
CA ILE A 105 18.09 15.00 -18.61
C ILE A 105 18.99 15.44 -17.47
N ASP A 106 20.15 16.01 -17.80
CA ASP A 106 20.98 16.65 -16.79
C ASP A 106 20.48 18.10 -16.58
N PRO A 107 19.94 18.45 -15.40
CA PRO A 107 19.42 19.79 -15.15
C PRO A 107 20.53 20.86 -15.15
N VAL A 108 21.80 20.49 -14.98
CA VAL A 108 22.95 21.39 -15.06
C VAL A 108 23.34 21.69 -16.50
N GLU A 109 23.31 20.68 -17.38
CA GLU A 109 23.62 20.86 -18.80
C GLU A 109 22.44 21.48 -19.58
N GLN A 110 21.20 21.17 -19.18
CA GLN A 110 19.98 21.58 -19.89
C GLN A 110 18.97 22.28 -18.94
N PRO A 111 19.31 23.46 -18.39
CA PRO A 111 18.48 24.15 -17.40
C PRO A 111 17.11 24.57 -17.96
N ASN A 112 17.01 24.89 -19.25
CA ASN A 112 15.77 25.33 -19.87
C ASN A 112 14.70 24.22 -19.83
N LEU A 113 15.07 22.96 -20.12
CA LEU A 113 14.13 21.83 -20.10
C LEU A 113 13.69 21.45 -18.68
N ALA A 114 14.55 21.69 -17.68
CA ALA A 114 14.19 21.51 -16.28
C ALA A 114 13.22 22.60 -15.80
N GLN A 115 13.44 23.85 -16.24
CA GLN A 115 12.58 24.98 -15.89
C GLN A 115 11.20 24.89 -16.58
N GLU A 116 11.14 24.47 -17.85
CA GLU A 116 9.89 24.24 -18.58
C GLU A 116 9.03 23.15 -17.93
N ALA A 117 9.68 22.16 -17.30
CA ALA A 117 9.03 21.08 -16.58
C ALA A 117 8.78 21.39 -15.09
N ASP A 118 8.98 22.62 -14.59
CA ASP A 118 8.86 22.96 -13.14
C ASP A 118 9.62 22.03 -12.18
N VAL A 119 10.79 21.53 -12.60
CA VAL A 119 11.62 20.63 -11.79
C VAL A 119 12.28 21.41 -10.65
N ARG A 120 12.11 20.93 -9.42
CA ARG A 120 12.54 21.63 -8.20
C ARG A 120 13.76 20.99 -7.56
N MET A 121 14.04 19.73 -7.84
CA MET A 121 15.15 18.99 -7.22
C MET A 121 15.89 18.05 -8.16
N ASN A 122 17.16 17.77 -7.83
CA ASN A 122 17.95 16.74 -8.49
C ASN A 122 17.38 15.35 -8.17
N GLY A 123 17.19 14.51 -9.17
CA GLY A 123 16.59 13.18 -9.03
C GLY A 123 15.06 13.14 -9.19
N GLU A 124 14.43 14.27 -9.53
CA GLU A 124 13.00 14.32 -9.79
C GLU A 124 12.64 13.59 -11.09
N MET A 125 11.57 12.80 -11.06
CA MET A 125 11.03 12.11 -12.22
C MET A 125 9.71 12.76 -12.64
N VAL A 126 9.60 13.08 -13.92
CA VAL A 126 8.39 13.61 -14.56
C VAL A 126 7.84 12.51 -15.46
N MET A 127 6.66 11.99 -15.11
CA MET A 127 5.98 10.97 -15.90
C MET A 127 4.89 11.60 -16.73
N THR A 128 4.82 11.26 -18.02
CA THR A 128 3.82 11.80 -18.93
C THR A 128 3.05 10.71 -19.67
N PHE A 129 1.74 10.93 -19.80
CA PHE A 129 0.80 10.06 -20.51
C PHE A 129 -0.41 10.89 -20.95
N ASN A 130 -0.80 10.81 -22.23
CA ASN A 130 -1.95 11.53 -22.81
C ASN A 130 -2.04 13.01 -22.38
N ASP A 131 -0.95 13.76 -22.58
CA ASP A 131 -0.77 15.19 -22.26
C ASP A 131 -0.81 15.56 -20.77
N ARG A 132 -0.88 14.58 -19.87
CA ARG A 132 -0.76 14.78 -18.42
C ARG A 132 0.67 14.53 -17.96
N ALA A 133 1.06 15.23 -16.90
CA ALA A 133 2.35 15.08 -16.26
C ALA A 133 2.17 14.89 -14.74
N GLU A 134 2.96 13.98 -14.17
CA GLU A 134 3.02 13.73 -12.74
C GLU A 134 4.46 13.79 -12.25
N HIS A 135 4.66 14.42 -11.10
CA HIS A 135 5.98 14.69 -10.51
C HIS A 135 6.25 13.74 -9.34
N LEU A 136 7.44 13.16 -9.34
CA LEU A 136 7.88 12.19 -8.34
C LEU A 136 9.25 12.57 -7.80
N THR A 137 9.34 12.70 -6.49
CA THR A 137 10.58 13.00 -5.77
C THR A 137 11.16 11.78 -5.05
N THR A 138 10.40 10.68 -4.98
CA THR A 138 10.78 9.44 -4.30
C THR A 138 10.72 8.26 -5.26
N ILE A 139 11.68 7.35 -5.12
CA ILE A 139 11.82 6.15 -5.94
C ILE A 139 11.37 4.94 -5.12
N ASN A 140 10.07 4.63 -5.18
CA ASN A 140 9.51 3.41 -4.63
C ASN A 140 8.27 2.99 -5.44
N GLU A 141 7.86 1.73 -5.31
CA GLU A 141 6.73 1.17 -6.09
C GLU A 141 5.40 1.88 -5.79
N GLN A 142 5.15 2.21 -4.53
CA GLN A 142 3.90 2.85 -4.12
C GLN A 142 3.73 4.22 -4.79
N THR A 143 4.70 5.12 -4.66
CA THR A 143 4.63 6.47 -5.24
C THR A 143 4.57 6.40 -6.78
N PHE A 144 5.36 5.52 -7.39
CA PHE A 144 5.43 5.38 -8.85
C PHE A 144 4.11 4.85 -9.44
N THR A 145 3.57 3.77 -8.87
CA THR A 145 2.31 3.19 -9.32
C THR A 145 1.13 4.13 -9.07
N ASN A 146 1.09 4.82 -7.92
CA ASN A 146 0.07 5.83 -7.65
C ASN A 146 0.08 6.96 -8.68
N ALA A 147 1.25 7.42 -9.09
CA ALA A 147 1.35 8.45 -10.12
C ALA A 147 0.95 7.93 -11.51
N LEU A 148 1.29 6.69 -11.88
CA LEU A 148 0.77 6.07 -13.11
C LEU A 148 -0.76 6.00 -13.11
N MET A 149 -1.37 5.70 -11.98
CA MET A 149 -2.83 5.67 -11.89
C MET A 149 -3.47 7.04 -12.03
N ARG A 150 -2.88 8.09 -11.45
CA ARG A 150 -3.34 9.46 -11.65
C ARG A 150 -3.26 9.88 -13.10
N LEU A 151 -2.25 9.41 -13.83
CA LEU A 151 -2.15 9.63 -15.27
C LEU A 151 -3.26 8.91 -16.07
N VAL A 152 -3.60 7.67 -15.71
CA VAL A 152 -4.71 6.91 -16.32
C VAL A 152 -6.05 7.58 -16.05
N ARG A 153 -6.29 7.97 -14.80
CA ARG A 153 -7.57 8.50 -14.34
C ARG A 153 -7.78 9.90 -14.93
N SER A 154 -8.86 10.08 -15.68
CA SER A 154 -9.21 11.40 -16.23
C SER A 154 -9.52 12.45 -15.19
N ASP A 155 -10.01 11.99 -14.03
CA ASP A 155 -10.65 12.82 -13.04
C ASP A 155 -10.17 12.39 -11.64
N GLN A 156 -9.69 13.35 -10.84
CA GLN A 156 -9.44 13.11 -9.42
C GLN A 156 -10.77 12.82 -8.73
N LYS A 157 -10.84 11.70 -7.99
CA LYS A 157 -12.04 11.37 -7.21
C LYS A 157 -12.26 12.44 -6.16
N GLN A 158 -13.47 13.00 -6.15
CA GLN A 158 -13.86 14.09 -5.27
C GLN A 158 -14.30 13.52 -3.93
N LEU A 159 -13.61 13.93 -2.86
CA LEU A 159 -14.00 13.68 -1.48
C LEU A 159 -14.70 14.94 -0.97
N MET A 160 -15.96 14.82 -0.58
CA MET A 160 -16.71 15.93 0.01
C MET A 160 -16.61 15.85 1.53
N MET A 161 -16.10 16.90 2.16
CA MET A 161 -15.99 17.01 3.61
C MET A 161 -17.15 17.82 4.15
N LEU A 162 -17.98 17.25 5.02
CA LEU A 162 -19.01 18.03 5.69
C LEU A 162 -18.36 19.17 6.48
N SER A 163 -18.95 20.36 6.37
CA SER A 163 -18.50 21.58 7.03
C SER A 163 -19.67 22.45 7.47
N GLY A 164 -19.49 23.17 8.57
CA GLY A 164 -20.46 24.14 9.08
C GLY A 164 -20.76 23.99 10.57
N HIS A 165 -20.41 22.84 11.15
CA HIS A 165 -20.71 22.46 12.54
C HIS A 165 -19.44 22.20 13.36
N GLY A 166 -18.28 22.68 12.89
CA GLY A 166 -17.00 22.56 13.61
C GLY A 166 -16.25 21.24 13.38
N GLU A 167 -16.59 20.53 12.32
CA GLU A 167 -15.96 19.30 11.84
C GLU A 167 -14.44 19.49 11.64
N ARG A 168 -13.70 18.38 11.69
CA ARG A 168 -12.27 18.37 11.34
C ARG A 168 -12.09 18.68 9.85
N LYS A 169 -11.04 19.45 9.52
CA LYS A 169 -10.74 19.85 8.14
C LYS A 169 -9.61 19.03 7.54
N LEU A 170 -9.73 18.63 6.27
CA LEU A 170 -8.66 17.96 5.51
C LEU A 170 -7.52 18.88 5.08
N ASP A 171 -7.73 20.20 5.09
CA ASP A 171 -6.71 21.23 4.84
C ASP A 171 -6.29 21.95 6.13
N GLY A 172 -6.80 21.51 7.28
CA GLY A 172 -6.61 22.16 8.56
C GLY A 172 -5.25 21.86 9.18
N ILE A 173 -4.58 22.91 9.66
CA ILE A 173 -3.26 22.83 10.32
C ILE A 173 -3.36 22.57 11.82
N ALA A 174 -4.55 22.67 12.42
CA ALA A 174 -4.70 22.51 13.86
C ALA A 174 -4.46 21.05 14.27
N ASN A 175 -4.02 20.84 15.51
CA ASN A 175 -3.77 19.51 16.07
C ASN A 175 -4.97 18.54 15.98
N ARG A 176 -6.20 19.07 16.00
CA ARG A 176 -7.45 18.31 15.89
C ARG A 176 -7.85 18.01 14.44
N ASP A 177 -7.39 18.81 13.49
CA ASP A 177 -7.71 18.67 12.07
C ASP A 177 -6.96 17.51 11.42
N MET A 178 -7.26 17.23 10.15
CA MET A 178 -6.76 16.10 9.37
C MET A 178 -5.89 16.56 8.18
N GLY A 179 -5.21 17.72 8.31
CA GLY A 179 -4.36 18.32 7.28
C GLY A 179 -3.31 17.38 6.68
N GLU A 180 -2.55 16.70 7.52
CA GLU A 180 -1.52 15.75 7.07
C GLU A 180 -2.14 14.54 6.37
N PHE A 181 -3.30 14.09 6.82
CA PHE A 181 -4.04 13.01 6.16
C PHE A 181 -4.57 13.48 4.80
N GLY A 182 -5.11 14.69 4.69
CA GLY A 182 -5.52 15.29 3.42
C GLY A 182 -4.37 15.42 2.42
N ARG A 183 -3.16 15.73 2.90
CA ARG A 183 -1.94 15.73 2.07
C ARG A 183 -1.63 14.33 1.55
N LYS A 184 -1.73 13.30 2.40
CA LYS A 184 -1.57 11.88 1.98
C LYS A 184 -2.64 11.43 0.98
N LEU A 185 -3.87 11.87 1.15
CA LEU A 185 -4.95 11.63 0.18
C LEU A 185 -4.68 12.33 -1.16
N THR A 186 -4.13 13.54 -1.13
CA THR A 186 -3.72 14.27 -2.34
C THR A 186 -2.59 13.54 -3.06
N GLU A 187 -1.58 13.05 -2.33
CA GLU A 187 -0.52 12.18 -2.86
C GLU A 187 -1.07 10.86 -3.44
N ALA A 188 -2.19 10.37 -2.92
CA ALA A 188 -2.89 9.18 -3.43
C ALA A 188 -3.85 9.49 -4.61
N GLY A 189 -4.03 10.75 -4.99
CA GLY A 189 -4.84 11.17 -6.15
C GLY A 189 -6.29 11.53 -5.85
N PHE A 190 -6.62 11.77 -4.58
CA PHE A 190 -7.93 12.29 -4.17
C PHE A 190 -7.89 13.81 -4.04
N LYS A 191 -9.03 14.46 -4.30
CA LYS A 191 -9.21 15.89 -4.06
C LYS A 191 -10.29 16.10 -3.01
N GLY A 192 -9.92 16.71 -1.89
CA GLY A 192 -10.86 17.09 -0.84
C GLY A 192 -11.46 18.47 -1.06
N GLU A 193 -12.78 18.58 -0.98
CA GLU A 193 -13.51 19.86 -1.01
C GLU A 193 -14.49 19.95 0.17
N ALA A 194 -14.63 21.15 0.75
CA ALA A 194 -15.56 21.39 1.84
C ALA A 194 -16.99 21.56 1.31
N LEU A 195 -17.94 20.85 1.91
CA LEU A 195 -19.36 20.86 1.59
C LEU A 195 -20.13 21.43 2.78
N ASN A 196 -20.89 22.50 2.57
CA ASN A 196 -21.79 23.06 3.57
C ASN A 196 -23.25 22.79 3.14
N LEU A 197 -23.97 21.98 3.92
CA LEU A 197 -25.33 21.55 3.60
C LEU A 197 -26.38 22.64 3.84
N ALA A 198 -26.09 23.67 4.63
CA ALA A 198 -26.96 24.81 4.81
C ALA A 198 -27.06 25.68 3.55
N SER A 199 -25.98 25.75 2.76
CA SER A 199 -25.93 26.53 1.51
C SER A 199 -26.14 25.69 0.24
N THR A 200 -25.94 24.38 0.32
CA THR A 200 -26.00 23.48 -0.85
C THR A 200 -27.36 22.82 -0.92
N GLN A 201 -28.00 22.82 -2.09
CA GLN A 201 -29.33 22.20 -2.25
C GLN A 201 -29.25 20.67 -2.13
N GLU A 202 -28.33 20.06 -2.86
CA GLU A 202 -28.12 18.60 -2.93
C GLU A 202 -26.61 18.29 -2.98
N ILE A 203 -26.22 17.11 -2.51
CA ILE A 203 -24.82 16.67 -2.56
C ILE A 203 -24.44 16.39 -4.03
N PRO A 204 -23.35 16.96 -4.56
CA PRO A 204 -22.99 16.80 -5.97
C PRO A 204 -22.85 15.33 -6.41
N SER A 205 -23.39 14.99 -7.57
CA SER A 205 -23.41 13.61 -8.08
C SER A 205 -22.01 13.04 -8.43
N ASN A 206 -20.99 13.89 -8.55
CA ASN A 206 -19.60 13.50 -8.76
C ASN A 206 -18.85 13.21 -7.44
N THR A 207 -19.54 13.25 -6.29
CA THR A 207 -18.97 12.90 -4.98
C THR A 207 -18.67 11.41 -4.93
N SER A 208 -17.39 11.06 -4.83
CA SER A 208 -16.96 9.67 -4.70
C SER A 208 -17.16 9.15 -3.27
N VAL A 209 -16.87 9.99 -2.27
CA VAL A 209 -17.05 9.70 -0.85
C VAL A 209 -17.42 10.98 -0.12
N LEU A 210 -18.49 10.94 0.69
CA LEU A 210 -18.79 11.95 1.69
C LEU A 210 -18.08 11.61 3.00
N ILE A 211 -17.48 12.58 3.66
CA ILE A 211 -16.78 12.40 4.93
C ILE A 211 -17.41 13.30 5.98
N ILE A 212 -17.89 12.68 7.07
CA ILE A 212 -18.41 13.37 8.25
C ILE A 212 -17.40 13.18 9.38
N ALA A 213 -16.60 14.22 9.65
CA ALA A 213 -15.48 14.13 10.58
C ALA A 213 -15.80 14.79 11.93
N SER A 214 -16.67 14.14 12.71
CA SER A 214 -17.10 14.51 14.07
C SER A 214 -17.52 15.99 14.21
N PRO A 215 -18.77 16.34 13.86
CA PRO A 215 -19.36 17.64 14.17
C PRO A 215 -19.20 18.01 15.65
N GLN A 216 -19.40 19.29 15.96
CA GLN A 216 -19.28 19.85 17.32
C GLN A 216 -20.57 20.53 17.78
N THR A 217 -21.55 20.67 16.87
CA THR A 217 -22.88 21.22 17.13
C THR A 217 -23.90 20.42 16.33
N ASP A 218 -25.14 20.39 16.83
CA ASP A 218 -26.21 19.68 16.14
C ASP A 218 -26.43 20.19 14.72
N LEU A 219 -26.56 19.25 13.77
CA LEU A 219 -27.00 19.54 12.41
C LEU A 219 -28.49 19.90 12.41
N LEU A 220 -28.90 20.74 11.45
CA LEU A 220 -30.30 21.06 11.25
C LEU A 220 -31.04 19.86 10.64
N ALA A 221 -32.32 19.70 10.97
CA ALA A 221 -33.14 18.59 10.47
C ALA A 221 -33.11 18.47 8.94
N GLY A 222 -33.22 19.61 8.23
CA GLY A 222 -33.14 19.62 6.77
C GLY A 222 -31.77 19.29 6.18
N GLU A 223 -30.69 19.36 6.96
CA GLU A 223 -29.36 18.87 6.56
C GLU A 223 -29.26 17.36 6.77
N VAL A 224 -29.80 16.86 7.89
CA VAL A 224 -29.92 15.41 8.15
C VAL A 224 -30.76 14.74 7.07
N ASP A 225 -31.87 15.34 6.63
CA ASP A 225 -32.70 14.82 5.55
C ASP A 225 -31.90 14.67 4.23
N LYS A 226 -31.01 15.63 3.91
CA LYS A 226 -30.13 15.54 2.72
C LYS A 226 -29.09 14.43 2.86
N LEU A 227 -28.58 14.20 4.07
CA LEU A 227 -27.66 13.08 4.33
C LEU A 227 -28.37 11.75 4.15
N LEU A 228 -29.58 11.60 4.69
CA LEU A 228 -30.39 10.40 4.53
C LEU A 228 -30.73 10.14 3.06
N ASP A 229 -31.09 11.18 2.32
CA ASP A 229 -31.35 11.10 0.87
C ASP A 229 -30.11 10.67 0.09
N TYR A 230 -28.93 11.20 0.42
CA TYR A 230 -27.66 10.77 -0.19
C TYR A 230 -27.36 9.28 0.06
N ILE A 231 -27.62 8.77 1.27
CA ILE A 231 -27.46 7.35 1.59
C ILE A 231 -28.51 6.50 0.88
N GLU A 232 -29.74 6.98 0.72
CA GLU A 232 -30.78 6.25 0.00
C GLU A 232 -30.43 6.09 -1.48
N HIS A 233 -29.81 7.09 -2.09
CA HIS A 233 -29.36 7.07 -3.48
C HIS A 233 -28.00 6.37 -3.72
N GLY A 234 -27.50 5.60 -2.75
CA GLY A 234 -26.28 4.81 -2.93
C GLY A 234 -24.97 5.58 -2.69
N GLY A 235 -25.02 6.72 -2.00
CA GLY A 235 -23.83 7.51 -1.68
C GLY A 235 -22.88 6.81 -0.70
N ASN A 236 -21.58 6.92 -0.94
CA ASN A 236 -20.55 6.33 -0.08
C ASN A 236 -20.16 7.28 1.06
N LEU A 237 -19.95 6.74 2.27
CA LEU A 237 -19.76 7.54 3.47
C LEU A 237 -18.59 7.04 4.32
N LEU A 238 -17.69 7.94 4.71
CA LEU A 238 -16.83 7.78 5.87
C LEU A 238 -17.39 8.61 7.02
N TRP A 239 -17.80 7.95 8.11
CA TRP A 239 -18.31 8.63 9.29
C TRP A 239 -17.39 8.42 10.49
N LEU A 240 -16.77 9.50 10.95
CA LEU A 240 -15.92 9.51 12.14
C LEU A 240 -16.71 10.08 13.31
N VAL A 241 -16.94 9.25 14.33
CA VAL A 241 -17.85 9.56 15.44
C VAL A 241 -17.07 9.58 16.75
N ASP A 242 -16.84 10.76 17.31
CA ASP A 242 -16.24 10.88 18.62
C ASP A 242 -17.22 10.43 19.74
N GLN A 243 -16.70 10.24 20.94
CA GLN A 243 -17.44 9.78 22.14
C GLN A 243 -18.56 10.72 22.64
N GLU A 244 -18.71 11.89 22.02
CA GLU A 244 -19.71 12.91 22.37
C GLU A 244 -21.11 12.56 21.80
N SER A 245 -22.02 13.53 21.79
CA SER A 245 -23.33 13.40 21.15
C SER A 245 -23.18 13.05 19.66
N LEU A 246 -24.20 12.43 19.06
CA LEU A 246 -24.24 12.24 17.60
C LEU A 246 -24.56 13.52 16.83
N TYR A 247 -24.74 14.65 17.51
CA TYR A 247 -24.92 15.97 16.89
C TYR A 247 -26.06 16.02 15.86
N GLY A 248 -27.21 15.44 16.21
CA GLY A 248 -28.37 15.33 15.32
C GLY A 248 -28.34 14.15 14.33
N LEU A 249 -27.25 13.37 14.27
CA LEU A 249 -27.09 12.23 13.34
C LEU A 249 -27.65 10.90 13.88
N LEU A 250 -28.46 10.91 14.93
CA LEU A 250 -29.15 9.70 15.40
C LEU A 250 -30.01 9.03 14.29
N PRO A 251 -30.78 9.77 13.46
CA PRO A 251 -31.52 9.17 12.36
C PRO A 251 -30.61 8.47 11.34
N LEU A 252 -29.39 8.99 11.11
CA LEU A 252 -28.41 8.35 10.25
C LEU A 252 -27.89 7.04 10.87
N ALA A 253 -27.62 7.03 12.18
CA ALA A 253 -27.26 5.81 12.90
C ALA A 253 -28.33 4.72 12.78
N GLU A 254 -29.61 5.09 12.99
CA GLU A 254 -30.75 4.19 12.88
C GLU A 254 -30.91 3.64 11.46
N LYS A 255 -30.75 4.49 10.43
CA LYS A 255 -30.79 4.08 9.01
C LYS A 255 -29.71 3.07 8.64
N LEU A 256 -28.55 3.14 9.29
CA LEU A 256 -27.41 2.23 9.08
C LEU A 256 -27.45 1.00 9.99
N GLY A 257 -28.45 0.88 10.88
CA GLY A 257 -28.52 -0.21 11.86
C GLY A 257 -27.42 -0.14 12.92
N LEU A 258 -26.85 1.04 13.18
CA LEU A 258 -25.72 1.22 14.11
C LEU A 258 -26.20 1.70 15.48
N THR A 259 -25.60 1.14 16.52
CA THR A 259 -25.75 1.60 17.90
C THR A 259 -24.40 2.02 18.46
N PHE A 260 -24.34 3.25 18.97
CA PHE A 260 -23.15 3.81 19.59
C PHE A 260 -23.33 3.79 21.11
N THR A 261 -22.54 2.99 21.81
CA THR A 261 -22.64 2.96 23.27
C THR A 261 -22.04 4.23 23.87
N PRO A 262 -22.54 4.70 25.02
CA PRO A 262 -21.88 5.75 25.78
C PRO A 262 -20.57 5.20 26.39
N GLY A 263 -19.58 6.08 26.57
CA GLY A 263 -18.32 5.74 27.21
C GLY A 263 -17.13 5.66 26.25
N VAL A 264 -15.97 5.33 26.83
CA VAL A 264 -14.70 5.26 26.15
C VAL A 264 -14.06 3.91 26.36
N VAL A 265 -13.32 3.40 25.38
CA VAL A 265 -12.52 2.19 25.56
C VAL A 265 -11.29 2.48 26.42
N VAL A 266 -11.11 1.66 27.46
CA VAL A 266 -9.93 1.61 28.32
C VAL A 266 -9.13 0.36 27.99
N ASP A 267 -7.88 0.53 27.59
CA ASP A 267 -6.94 -0.53 27.26
C ASP A 267 -5.73 -0.52 28.23
N PRO A 268 -5.69 -1.45 29.21
CA PRO A 268 -4.56 -1.57 30.12
C PRO A 268 -3.21 -1.89 29.44
N GLN A 269 -3.21 -2.48 28.24
CA GLN A 269 -1.97 -2.79 27.52
C GLN A 269 -1.25 -1.52 27.06
N ALA A 270 -2.00 -0.45 26.74
CA ALA A 270 -1.42 0.84 26.38
C ALA A 270 -0.47 1.38 27.47
N LYS A 271 -0.81 1.17 28.75
CA LYS A 271 0.04 1.56 29.90
C LYS A 271 1.40 0.86 29.88
N ARG A 272 1.46 -0.41 29.43
CA ARG A 272 2.74 -1.15 29.30
C ARG A 272 3.63 -0.56 28.21
N LEU A 273 3.02 0.05 27.19
CA LEU A 273 3.69 0.79 26.13
C LEU A 273 3.91 2.28 26.48
N ARG A 274 3.72 2.66 27.76
CA ARG A 274 3.85 4.05 28.25
C ARG A 274 2.90 5.04 27.56
N SER A 275 1.76 4.55 27.08
CA SER A 275 0.69 5.36 26.50
C SER A 275 -0.49 5.48 27.48
N PRO A 276 -1.35 6.51 27.35
CA PRO A 276 -2.57 6.62 28.13
C PRO A 276 -3.47 5.40 27.94
N VAL A 277 -4.20 4.98 28.97
CA VAL A 277 -5.12 3.83 28.88
C VAL A 277 -6.30 4.08 27.94
N THR A 278 -6.59 5.34 27.58
CA THR A 278 -7.59 5.71 26.57
C THR A 278 -7.12 5.54 25.13
N PHE A 279 -5.88 5.09 24.91
CA PHE A 279 -5.35 4.80 23.59
C PHE A 279 -5.55 3.33 23.31
N ALA A 280 -6.75 2.99 22.84
CA ALA A 280 -7.08 1.61 22.52
C ALA A 280 -6.27 1.13 21.31
N LEU A 281 -5.66 -0.04 21.44
CA LEU A 281 -4.78 -0.61 20.41
C LEU A 281 -5.57 -1.59 19.54
N GLY A 282 -5.64 -1.32 18.24
CA GLY A 282 -6.18 -2.24 17.24
C GLY A 282 -5.20 -3.37 17.02
N THR A 283 -5.61 -4.58 17.37
CA THR A 283 -4.77 -5.78 17.23
C THR A 283 -5.53 -6.96 16.62
N ILE A 284 -6.85 -6.85 16.46
CA ILE A 284 -7.71 -7.84 15.83
C ILE A 284 -8.41 -7.14 14.67
N TYR A 285 -8.13 -7.63 13.46
CA TYR A 285 -8.68 -7.08 12.22
C TYR A 285 -9.63 -8.09 11.58
N GLY A 286 -10.80 -7.61 11.16
CA GLY A 286 -11.79 -8.44 10.46
C GLY A 286 -11.30 -8.90 9.09
N GLN A 287 -11.89 -9.96 8.56
CA GLN A 287 -11.61 -10.39 7.17
C GLN A 287 -12.36 -9.46 6.21
N HIS A 288 -11.65 -8.49 5.64
CA HIS A 288 -12.21 -7.49 4.73
C HIS A 288 -11.10 -6.91 3.84
N ALA A 289 -11.43 -6.43 2.64
CA ALA A 289 -10.44 -5.88 1.70
C ALA A 289 -9.59 -4.76 2.32
N ILE A 290 -10.20 -3.89 3.14
CA ILE A 290 -9.53 -2.80 3.89
C ILE A 290 -8.39 -3.31 4.77
N THR A 291 -8.57 -4.47 5.39
CA THR A 291 -7.70 -5.02 6.44
C THR A 291 -6.94 -6.27 5.96
N GLU A 292 -7.05 -6.61 4.67
CA GLU A 292 -6.33 -7.73 4.09
C GLU A 292 -4.82 -7.46 4.09
N ASN A 293 -4.03 -8.40 4.63
CA ASN A 293 -2.58 -8.25 4.84
C ASN A 293 -2.18 -7.01 5.67
N PHE A 294 -3.06 -6.54 6.55
CA PHE A 294 -2.78 -5.39 7.41
C PHE A 294 -2.04 -5.83 8.68
N ASP A 295 -0.70 -5.69 8.66
CA ASP A 295 0.20 -6.18 9.72
C ASP A 295 0.55 -5.12 10.79
N PHE A 296 0.01 -3.91 10.69
CA PHE A 296 0.33 -2.81 11.61
C PHE A 296 -0.67 -2.73 12.77
N ILE A 297 -0.20 -2.29 13.94
CA ILE A 297 -1.08 -1.90 15.05
C ILE A 297 -1.59 -0.49 14.78
N THR A 298 -2.91 -0.28 14.87
CA THR A 298 -3.55 1.04 14.83
C THR A 298 -3.85 1.53 16.24
N VAL A 299 -3.89 2.85 16.45
CA VAL A 299 -4.12 3.45 17.77
C VAL A 299 -5.31 4.39 17.71
N PHE A 300 -6.30 4.17 18.57
CA PHE A 300 -7.54 4.96 18.62
C PHE A 300 -7.70 5.66 19.98
N PRO A 301 -7.28 6.93 20.10
CA PRO A 301 -7.50 7.72 21.31
C PRO A 301 -8.98 8.03 21.52
N PHE A 302 -9.46 7.84 22.75
CA PHE A 302 -10.84 8.20 23.16
C PHE A 302 -11.92 7.56 22.29
N VAL A 303 -11.67 6.33 21.83
CA VAL A 303 -12.58 5.62 20.93
C VAL A 303 -13.78 5.08 21.68
N ARG A 304 -14.95 5.15 21.04
CA ARG A 304 -16.19 4.53 21.53
C ARG A 304 -16.47 3.22 20.80
N GLN A 305 -17.26 2.36 21.41
CA GLN A 305 -17.74 1.14 20.76
C GLN A 305 -18.82 1.45 19.72
N ILE A 306 -18.79 0.68 18.65
CA ILE A 306 -19.85 0.61 17.64
C ILE A 306 -20.42 -0.81 17.66
N ILE A 307 -21.74 -0.90 17.70
CA ILE A 307 -22.47 -2.16 17.55
C ILE A 307 -23.26 -2.08 16.25
N PHE A 308 -23.00 -3.01 15.34
CA PHE A 308 -23.83 -3.22 14.17
C PHE A 308 -24.96 -4.19 14.50
N ASN A 309 -26.19 -3.74 14.32
CA ASN A 309 -27.37 -4.58 14.45
C ASN A 309 -27.69 -5.16 13.07
N GLU A 310 -27.43 -6.46 12.91
CA GLU A 310 -27.71 -7.18 11.67
C GLU A 310 -29.13 -6.91 11.19
N ASN A 311 -29.26 -6.62 9.89
CA ASN A 311 -30.51 -6.36 9.22
C ASN A 311 -30.45 -6.85 7.78
N GLU A 312 -31.59 -6.85 7.08
CA GLU A 312 -31.67 -7.33 5.69
C GLU A 312 -31.14 -6.31 4.67
N GLU A 313 -30.98 -5.03 5.05
CA GLU A 313 -30.56 -3.96 4.13
C GLU A 313 -29.05 -3.87 3.96
N TRP A 314 -28.28 -4.17 5.00
CA TRP A 314 -26.83 -3.98 5.05
C TRP A 314 -26.11 -5.28 5.38
N HIS A 315 -25.07 -5.59 4.61
CA HIS A 315 -24.01 -6.47 5.08
C HIS A 315 -23.03 -5.64 5.92
N GLY A 316 -22.62 -6.17 7.08
CA GLY A 316 -21.72 -5.45 7.98
C GLY A 316 -20.59 -6.31 8.52
N VAL A 317 -19.38 -5.74 8.54
CA VAL A 317 -18.16 -6.40 9.01
C VAL A 317 -17.46 -5.49 10.02
N SER A 318 -17.16 -6.04 11.21
CA SER A 318 -16.28 -5.39 12.19
C SER A 318 -14.85 -5.35 11.63
N LEU A 319 -14.35 -4.16 11.31
CA LEU A 319 -13.01 -3.98 10.73
C LEU A 319 -11.92 -4.08 11.80
N VAL A 320 -12.16 -3.48 12.96
CA VAL A 320 -11.16 -3.39 14.02
C VAL A 320 -11.79 -3.64 15.37
N GLU A 321 -11.22 -4.60 16.09
CA GLU A 321 -11.46 -4.82 17.49
C GLU A 321 -10.24 -4.44 18.32
N VAL A 322 -10.49 -3.74 19.41
CA VAL A 322 -9.47 -3.21 20.33
C VAL A 322 -9.64 -3.80 21.72
N ALA A 323 -8.62 -3.58 22.56
CA ALA A 323 -8.69 -3.81 24.00
C ALA A 323 -9.24 -5.20 24.41
N PRO A 324 -8.62 -6.31 23.94
CA PRO A 324 -9.10 -7.66 24.25
C PRO A 324 -9.07 -8.02 25.76
N GLN A 325 -8.33 -7.24 26.56
CA GLN A 325 -8.30 -7.32 28.02
C GLN A 325 -8.74 -6.00 28.68
N GLY A 326 -9.41 -5.15 27.92
CA GLY A 326 -9.94 -3.88 28.38
C GLY A 326 -11.46 -3.89 28.48
N TRP A 327 -12.04 -2.69 28.57
CA TRP A 327 -13.48 -2.51 28.70
C TRP A 327 -13.92 -1.16 28.15
N VAL A 328 -15.23 -0.99 27.96
CA VAL A 328 -15.86 0.30 27.75
C VAL A 328 -16.21 0.89 29.12
N GLU A 329 -15.56 1.99 29.47
CA GLU A 329 -15.80 2.79 30.67
C GLU A 329 -16.90 3.81 30.41
N VAL A 330 -18.04 3.63 31.07
CA VAL A 330 -19.23 4.50 30.91
C VAL A 330 -19.23 5.64 31.92
N SER A 331 -18.50 5.50 33.03
CA SER A 331 -18.43 6.51 34.08
C SER A 331 -17.40 7.60 33.75
N LYS A 332 -17.27 8.61 34.61
CA LYS A 332 -16.22 9.63 34.45
C LYS A 332 -14.85 8.96 34.58
N LEU A 333 -14.00 9.12 33.56
CA LEU A 333 -12.61 8.69 33.65
C LEU A 333 -11.91 9.40 34.80
N ASN A 334 -11.41 8.57 35.72
CA ASN A 334 -10.42 8.97 36.70
C ASN A 334 -9.07 8.35 36.30
N ASP A 335 -7.96 8.93 36.76
CA ASP A 335 -6.59 8.48 36.43
C ASP A 335 -6.29 7.02 36.85
N GLU A 336 -7.16 6.42 37.68
CA GLU A 336 -7.12 5.04 38.15
C GLU A 336 -8.36 4.26 37.70
N ALA A 337 -8.75 4.33 36.42
CA ALA A 337 -9.86 3.55 35.89
C ALA A 337 -9.69 2.04 36.21
N THR A 338 -10.66 1.49 36.95
CA THR A 338 -10.76 0.08 37.30
C THR A 338 -12.08 -0.47 36.79
N PHE A 339 -12.05 -1.67 36.20
CA PHE A 339 -13.24 -2.32 35.67
C PHE A 339 -14.33 -2.51 36.74
N ASP A 340 -15.52 -1.99 36.46
CA ASP A 340 -16.74 -2.17 37.25
C ASP A 340 -17.70 -3.14 36.53
N GLU A 341 -17.77 -4.39 37.01
CA GLU A 341 -18.65 -5.43 36.46
C GLU A 341 -20.13 -5.03 36.34
N ALA A 342 -20.61 -4.06 37.13
CA ALA A 342 -22.01 -3.63 37.11
C ALA A 342 -22.33 -2.62 36.00
N ASN A 343 -21.34 -1.84 35.54
CA ASN A 343 -21.55 -0.69 34.65
C ASN A 343 -20.72 -0.75 33.36
N ASP A 344 -19.59 -1.46 33.37
CA ASP A 344 -18.67 -1.52 32.25
C ASP A 344 -18.92 -2.74 31.36
N MET A 345 -18.52 -2.62 30.10
CA MET A 345 -18.62 -3.70 29.12
C MET A 345 -17.24 -4.26 28.81
N ALA A 346 -16.99 -5.52 29.16
CA ALA A 346 -15.71 -6.17 28.88
C ALA A 346 -15.46 -6.30 27.36
N GLY A 347 -14.20 -6.14 26.94
CA GLY A 347 -13.76 -6.32 25.56
C GLY A 347 -13.69 -7.79 25.11
N PRO A 348 -13.28 -8.05 23.85
CA PRO A 348 -12.83 -7.09 22.85
C PRO A 348 -13.94 -6.16 22.36
N VAL A 349 -13.56 -4.94 21.95
CA VAL A 349 -14.51 -3.89 21.58
C VAL A 349 -14.38 -3.56 20.11
N SER A 350 -15.46 -3.71 19.34
CA SER A 350 -15.52 -3.24 17.95
C SER A 350 -15.60 -1.72 17.89
N VAL A 351 -14.70 -1.11 17.11
CA VAL A 351 -14.57 0.35 17.01
C VAL A 351 -14.61 0.87 15.57
N ALA A 352 -14.59 -0.03 14.58
CA ALA A 352 -14.73 0.32 13.18
C ALA A 352 -15.57 -0.74 12.48
N VAL A 353 -16.55 -0.32 11.69
CA VAL A 353 -17.45 -1.19 10.96
C VAL A 353 -17.50 -0.74 9.50
N ALA A 354 -17.35 -1.69 8.57
CA ALA A 354 -17.67 -1.52 7.16
C ALA A 354 -19.08 -2.05 6.92
N LEU A 355 -19.87 -1.31 6.13
CA LEU A 355 -21.18 -1.71 5.65
C LEU A 355 -21.20 -1.62 4.13
N ASP A 356 -21.81 -2.61 3.49
CA ASP A 356 -22.05 -2.60 2.06
C ASP A 356 -23.45 -3.13 1.72
N ARG A 357 -23.98 -2.66 0.59
CA ARG A 357 -25.20 -3.17 -0.03
C ARG A 357 -25.21 -2.89 -1.52
N THR A 358 -26.07 -3.58 -2.26
CA THR A 358 -26.24 -3.34 -3.70
C THR A 358 -27.53 -2.56 -3.97
N ILE A 359 -27.43 -1.42 -4.67
CA ILE A 359 -28.54 -0.62 -5.17
C ILE A 359 -28.37 -0.45 -6.68
N ASP A 360 -29.37 -0.82 -7.48
CA ASP A 360 -29.37 -0.66 -8.94
C ASP A 360 -28.08 -1.18 -9.62
N ASP A 361 -27.67 -2.40 -9.25
CA ASP A 361 -26.42 -3.06 -9.71
C ASP A 361 -25.12 -2.32 -9.37
N ARG A 362 -25.17 -1.37 -8.44
CA ARG A 362 -23.99 -0.67 -7.88
C ARG A 362 -23.81 -1.00 -6.41
N GLU A 363 -22.57 -1.19 -6.01
CA GLU A 363 -22.22 -1.40 -4.62
C GLU A 363 -22.10 -0.05 -3.91
N GLN A 364 -22.88 0.12 -2.84
CA GLN A 364 -22.77 1.23 -1.90
C GLN A 364 -21.92 0.80 -0.71
N ARG A 365 -21.01 1.67 -0.30
CA ARG A 365 -20.00 1.38 0.73
C ARG A 365 -19.97 2.46 1.81
N ILE A 366 -19.97 2.04 3.07
CA ILE A 366 -19.94 2.93 4.22
C ILE A 366 -18.94 2.39 5.24
N VAL A 367 -18.13 3.27 5.81
CA VAL A 367 -17.29 2.95 6.95
C VAL A 367 -17.61 3.91 8.08
N VAL A 368 -17.80 3.36 9.27
CA VAL A 368 -17.98 4.13 10.49
C VAL A 368 -16.87 3.78 11.48
N VAL A 369 -16.20 4.80 12.01
CA VAL A 369 -15.14 4.64 13.02
C VAL A 369 -15.51 5.41 14.28
N GLY A 370 -15.39 4.77 15.43
CA GLY A 370 -15.77 5.28 16.75
C GLY A 370 -14.82 6.34 17.32
N ASN A 371 -14.00 6.96 16.47
CA ASN A 371 -13.38 8.26 16.71
C ASN A 371 -12.91 8.90 15.39
N GLY A 372 -12.79 10.22 15.40
CA GLY A 372 -12.02 10.95 14.38
C GLY A 372 -10.58 11.27 14.81
N HIS A 373 -10.24 11.04 16.07
CA HIS A 373 -8.90 11.35 16.58
C HIS A 373 -7.78 10.57 15.90
N PHE A 374 -7.99 9.32 15.49
CA PHE A 374 -6.91 8.50 14.91
C PHE A 374 -6.31 9.08 13.61
N LEU A 375 -7.08 9.88 12.87
CA LEU A 375 -6.64 10.60 11.67
C LEU A 375 -6.27 12.06 11.91
N ALA A 376 -6.45 12.56 13.14
CA ALA A 376 -6.08 13.94 13.47
C ALA A 376 -4.55 14.09 13.42
N ASN A 377 -4.08 15.29 13.06
CA ASN A 377 -2.65 15.62 12.92
C ASN A 377 -1.82 15.20 14.14
N THR A 378 -2.40 15.28 15.35
CA THR A 378 -1.74 14.87 16.61
C THR A 378 -1.43 13.36 16.68
N TYR A 379 -2.27 12.51 16.08
CA TYR A 379 -2.25 11.07 16.28
C TYR A 379 -2.03 10.27 14.99
N LEU A 380 -2.07 10.92 13.84
CA LEU A 380 -1.93 10.29 12.53
C LEU A 380 -0.64 9.46 12.41
N GLY A 381 0.46 9.92 13.02
CA GLY A 381 1.75 9.22 13.00
C GLY A 381 1.85 8.00 13.92
N ASN A 382 0.78 7.63 14.63
CA ASN A 382 0.80 6.45 15.51
C ASN A 382 0.51 5.17 14.73
N GLY A 383 1.42 4.20 14.83
CA GLY A 383 1.22 2.87 14.26
C GLY A 383 0.88 2.93 12.76
N GLY A 384 -0.06 2.10 12.33
CA GLY A 384 -0.56 2.04 10.95
C GLY A 384 -1.76 2.96 10.66
N ASN A 385 -1.97 4.04 11.42
CA ASN A 385 -3.17 4.89 11.26
C ASN A 385 -3.27 5.53 9.87
N ILE A 386 -2.14 5.95 9.28
CA ILE A 386 -2.11 6.49 7.90
C ILE A 386 -2.58 5.41 6.92
N ASP A 387 -1.96 4.24 6.98
CA ASP A 387 -2.21 3.15 6.04
C ASP A 387 -3.67 2.66 6.15
N PHE A 388 -4.18 2.51 7.37
CA PHE A 388 -5.59 2.19 7.61
C PHE A 388 -6.50 3.25 7.00
N GLY A 389 -6.26 4.54 7.27
CA GLY A 389 -7.05 5.63 6.72
C GLY A 389 -7.07 5.70 5.19
N ILE A 390 -5.92 5.44 4.55
CA ILE A 390 -5.83 5.36 3.08
C ILE A 390 -6.62 4.17 2.55
N ASN A 391 -6.53 3.00 3.21
CA ASN A 391 -7.30 1.82 2.83
C ASN A 391 -8.82 2.07 2.95
N LEU A 392 -9.28 2.80 3.97
CA LEU A 392 -10.69 3.19 4.11
C LEU A 392 -11.17 3.96 2.88
N ILE A 393 -10.43 5.00 2.49
CA ILE A 393 -10.83 5.87 1.37
C ILE A 393 -10.73 5.13 0.03
N ASN A 394 -9.70 4.32 -0.18
CA ASN A 394 -9.60 3.50 -1.39
C ASN A 394 -10.78 2.53 -1.52
N TRP A 395 -11.15 1.83 -0.44
CA TRP A 395 -12.31 0.93 -0.48
C TRP A 395 -13.62 1.69 -0.74
N LEU A 396 -13.86 2.79 -0.02
CA LEU A 396 -15.05 3.62 -0.18
C LEU A 396 -15.15 4.24 -1.58
N ALA A 397 -14.02 4.55 -2.20
CA ALA A 397 -13.98 5.09 -3.54
C ALA A 397 -14.17 4.02 -4.63
N GLY A 398 -14.23 2.73 -4.31
CA GLY A 398 -14.30 1.63 -5.29
C GLY A 398 -12.94 1.31 -5.93
N ASP A 399 -11.86 1.52 -5.18
CA ASP A 399 -10.46 1.47 -5.62
C ASP A 399 -9.67 0.39 -4.87
N GLU A 400 -10.25 -0.81 -4.76
CA GLU A 400 -9.65 -1.93 -4.00
C GLU A 400 -8.30 -2.38 -4.54
N ASP A 401 -8.11 -2.27 -5.86
CA ASP A 401 -6.82 -2.50 -6.52
C ASP A 401 -5.69 -1.67 -5.86
N LEU A 402 -6.00 -0.53 -5.21
CA LEU A 402 -5.01 0.37 -4.62
C LEU A 402 -4.66 0.01 -3.18
N ILE A 403 -5.55 -0.70 -2.49
CA ILE A 403 -5.35 -1.16 -1.12
C ILE A 403 -4.17 -2.15 -1.06
N THR A 404 -3.89 -2.82 -2.18
CA THR A 404 -2.87 -3.88 -2.29
C THR A 404 -1.44 -3.36 -2.55
N ILE A 405 -1.25 -2.05 -2.83
CA ILE A 405 0.08 -1.46 -3.10
C ILE A 405 0.71 -0.95 -1.80
N GLN A 406 0.80 -1.80 -0.78
CA GLN A 406 1.52 -1.46 0.45
C GLN A 406 3.04 -1.69 0.28
N PRO A 407 3.91 -0.82 0.82
CA PRO A 407 5.35 -1.03 0.78
C PRO A 407 5.74 -2.37 1.41
N ARG A 408 6.30 -3.28 0.61
CA ARG A 408 6.89 -4.51 1.16
C ARG A 408 8.17 -4.16 1.91
N ALA A 409 8.23 -4.49 3.20
CA ALA A 409 9.44 -4.28 3.99
C ALA A 409 10.63 -5.07 3.40
N THR A 410 11.80 -4.44 3.33
CA THR A 410 13.06 -5.07 2.90
C THR A 410 13.65 -5.89 4.05
N ILE A 411 13.12 -7.11 4.23
CA ILE A 411 13.59 -8.05 5.26
C ILE A 411 15.07 -8.45 5.04
N ASP A 412 15.54 -8.38 3.79
CA ASP A 412 16.89 -8.80 3.38
C ASP A 412 17.96 -7.70 3.46
N SER A 413 17.68 -6.55 4.11
CA SER A 413 18.66 -5.47 4.21
C SER A 413 19.83 -5.78 5.17
N GLN A 414 19.69 -6.82 6.00
CA GLN A 414 20.69 -7.22 6.99
C GLN A 414 20.93 -8.73 6.93
N LEU A 415 22.19 -9.11 6.72
CA LEU A 415 22.60 -10.52 6.78
C LEU A 415 22.86 -10.92 8.25
N ILE A 416 21.84 -11.44 8.92
CA ILE A 416 21.96 -11.96 10.29
C ILE A 416 22.15 -13.48 10.23
N LEU A 417 23.40 -13.93 10.26
CA LEU A 417 23.74 -15.36 10.29
C LEU A 417 23.74 -15.86 11.75
N SER A 418 23.12 -17.02 11.99
CA SER A 418 23.32 -17.73 13.25
C SER A 418 24.77 -18.19 13.38
N GLU A 419 25.26 -18.34 14.61
CA GLU A 419 26.63 -18.85 14.85
C GLU A 419 26.84 -20.24 14.22
N SER A 420 25.79 -21.06 14.16
CA SER A 420 25.81 -22.38 13.51
C SER A 420 25.97 -22.29 11.99
N ALA A 421 25.26 -21.37 11.32
CA ALA A 421 25.39 -21.17 9.88
C ALA A 421 26.78 -20.64 9.53
N LEU A 422 27.31 -19.70 10.31
CA LEU A 422 28.65 -19.14 10.10
C LEU A 422 29.73 -20.22 10.28
N THR A 423 29.60 -21.06 11.32
CA THR A 423 30.51 -22.19 11.55
C THR A 423 30.47 -23.19 10.40
N ALA A 424 29.28 -23.51 9.88
CA ALA A 424 29.11 -24.42 8.75
C ALA A 424 29.78 -23.87 7.47
N ILE A 425 29.62 -22.58 7.18
CA ILE A 425 30.27 -21.92 6.03
C ILE A 425 31.79 -21.99 6.17
N VAL A 426 32.33 -21.65 7.35
CA VAL A 426 33.78 -21.68 7.59
C VAL A 426 34.34 -23.11 7.45
N ILE A 427 33.73 -24.11 8.08
CA ILE A 427 34.19 -25.50 7.96
C ILE A 427 34.07 -25.99 6.52
N GLY A 428 32.96 -25.70 5.84
CA GLY A 428 32.72 -26.11 4.45
C GLY A 428 33.76 -25.55 3.49
N PHE A 429 33.94 -24.23 3.47
CA PHE A 429 34.82 -23.57 2.50
C PHE A 429 36.30 -23.60 2.89
N LEU A 430 36.65 -23.54 4.18
CA LEU A 430 38.04 -23.43 4.61
C LEU A 430 38.69 -24.79 4.88
N ILE A 431 37.88 -25.82 5.20
CA ILE A 431 38.39 -27.16 5.53
C ILE A 431 37.92 -28.17 4.49
N ALA A 432 36.62 -28.38 4.35
CA ALA A 432 36.08 -29.50 3.55
C ALA A 432 36.43 -29.36 2.06
N LEU A 433 36.26 -28.16 1.49
CA LEU A 433 36.53 -27.91 0.07
C LEU A 433 38.04 -28.06 -0.30
N PRO A 434 39.00 -27.48 0.44
CA PRO A 434 40.42 -27.75 0.21
C PRO A 434 40.79 -29.23 0.38
N LEU A 435 40.25 -29.91 1.40
CA LEU A 435 40.52 -31.32 1.61
C LEU A 435 40.00 -32.17 0.45
N LEU A 436 38.82 -31.84 -0.07
CA LEU A 436 38.23 -32.50 -1.24
C LEU A 436 39.11 -32.32 -2.47
N PHE A 437 39.60 -31.10 -2.73
CA PHE A 437 40.54 -30.86 -3.82
C PHE A 437 41.86 -31.62 -3.64
N LEU A 438 42.43 -31.64 -2.43
CA LEU A 438 43.69 -32.32 -2.14
C LEU A 438 43.55 -33.84 -2.28
N MET A 439 42.45 -34.41 -1.77
CA MET A 439 42.11 -35.83 -1.94
C MET A 439 41.87 -36.18 -3.39
N SER A 440 41.16 -35.35 -4.15
CA SER A 440 40.94 -35.57 -5.59
C SER A 440 42.26 -35.57 -6.36
N GLY A 441 43.17 -34.65 -6.03
CA GLY A 441 44.52 -34.59 -6.60
C GLY A 441 45.34 -35.83 -6.25
N LEU A 442 45.33 -36.27 -4.99
CA LEU A 442 46.01 -37.48 -4.54
C LEU A 442 45.48 -38.73 -5.25
N ILE A 443 44.16 -38.87 -5.38
CA ILE A 443 43.52 -39.99 -6.08
C ILE A 443 43.93 -40.02 -7.55
N ILE A 444 43.93 -38.87 -8.24
CA ILE A 444 44.36 -38.76 -9.64
C ILE A 444 45.84 -39.11 -9.77
N TRP A 445 46.70 -38.59 -8.89
CA TRP A 445 48.13 -38.90 -8.87
C TRP A 445 48.39 -40.39 -8.68
N TRP A 446 47.68 -41.01 -7.72
CA TRP A 446 47.83 -42.44 -7.43
C TRP A 446 47.34 -43.33 -8.58
N ARG A 447 46.21 -42.97 -9.22
CA ARG A 447 45.73 -43.66 -10.44
C ARG A 447 46.68 -43.50 -11.62
N ARG A 448 47.33 -42.34 -11.77
CA ARG A 448 48.32 -42.11 -12.84
C ARG A 448 49.61 -42.89 -12.62
N ARG A 449 50.03 -43.12 -11.36
CA ARG A 449 51.25 -43.88 -11.04
C ARG A 449 51.07 -45.40 -11.16
N ARG A 450 49.82 -45.89 -11.12
CA ARG A 450 49.48 -47.31 -11.34
C ARG A 450 49.22 -47.68 -12.81
N ARG A 451 49.14 -46.68 -13.70
CA ARG A 451 49.25 -46.85 -15.15
C ARG A 451 50.69 -46.66 -15.56
#